data_AF-A0A5E7UQU0-F1
#
_entry.id   AF-A0A5E7UQU0-F1
#
_cell.length_a   1.000
_cell.length_b   1.000
_cell.length_c   1.000
_cell.angle_alpha   90.00
_cell.angle_beta   90.00
_cell.angle_gamma   90.00
#
_symmetry.space_group_name_H-M   'P 1'
#
loop_
_entity.id
_entity.type
_entity.pdbx_description
1 polymer ?
#
loop_
_entity_poly.entity_id
_entity_poly.type
_entity_poly.pdbx_seq_one_letter_code
_entity_poly.pdbx_strand_id
1 'polypeptide(L)'
;MTEPKPSRARRKMYLAWALLLGFVAVVSYALLNAPEHPKEIVMKQNFIPGQWIYVVQNPRHTSEPKTLNFYVDDYDSSNEVMKVRLGKKRPFLISDTDLKDVVIRRMANGLKVQIKGAVEAYHSDLYLADGDTYTTFRVSLVQIETRAPLPSGR
;
A
#
# COMPACT_ATOMS: atom_id res chain seq x y z
N MET A 1 -40.06 -45.66 -1.37
CA MET A 1 -40.41 -44.48 -0.53
C MET A 1 -39.71 -43.28 -1.15
N THR A 2 -40.44 -42.43 -1.86
CA THR A 2 -39.87 -41.27 -2.57
C THR A 2 -40.02 -40.05 -1.65
N GLU A 3 -38.90 -39.44 -1.24
CA GLU A 3 -38.94 -38.22 -0.42
C GLU A 3 -39.74 -37.10 -1.14
N PRO A 4 -40.62 -36.38 -0.43
CA PRO A 4 -41.41 -35.32 -1.04
C PRO A 4 -40.50 -34.14 -1.45
N LYS A 5 -40.45 -33.86 -2.76
CA LYS A 5 -39.71 -32.71 -3.29
C LYS A 5 -40.23 -31.41 -2.66
N PRO A 6 -39.36 -30.55 -2.12
CA PRO A 6 -39.80 -29.33 -1.46
C PRO A 6 -40.55 -28.41 -2.42
N SER A 7 -41.68 -27.87 -1.95
CA SER A 7 -42.48 -26.90 -2.69
C SER A 7 -41.62 -25.68 -3.11
N ARG A 8 -42.01 -24.99 -4.18
CA ARG A 8 -41.27 -23.84 -4.72
C ARG A 8 -41.01 -22.76 -3.65
N ALA A 9 -41.94 -22.59 -2.71
CA ALA A 9 -41.80 -21.67 -1.57
C ALA A 9 -40.73 -22.14 -0.57
N ARG A 10 -40.72 -23.43 -0.18
CA ARG A 10 -39.67 -23.99 0.70
C ARG A 10 -38.29 -23.88 0.08
N ARG A 11 -38.15 -24.10 -1.24
CA ARG A 11 -36.87 -23.92 -1.95
C ARG A 11 -36.37 -22.48 -1.92
N LYS A 12 -37.24 -21.50 -2.14
CA LYS A 12 -36.88 -20.07 -2.01
C LYS A 12 -36.46 -19.72 -0.58
N MET A 13 -37.16 -20.26 0.41
CA MET A 13 -36.83 -20.04 1.82
C MET A 13 -35.45 -20.62 2.18
N TYR A 14 -35.15 -21.86 1.76
CA TYR A 14 -33.83 -22.45 1.98
C TYR A 14 -32.71 -21.66 1.28
N LEU A 15 -32.95 -21.19 0.05
CA LEU A 15 -32.00 -20.35 -0.65
C LEU A 15 -31.75 -19.02 0.09
N ALA A 16 -32.81 -18.39 0.60
CA ALA A 16 -32.70 -17.15 1.38
C ALA A 16 -31.89 -17.37 2.66
N TRP A 17 -32.14 -18.46 3.38
CA TRP A 17 -31.35 -18.81 4.57
C TRP A 17 -29.88 -19.11 4.25
N ALA A 18 -29.61 -19.84 3.17
CA ALA A 18 -28.25 -20.10 2.73
C ALA A 18 -27.50 -18.81 2.36
N LEU A 19 -28.15 -17.88 1.67
CA LEU A 19 -27.59 -16.57 1.36
C LEU A 19 -27.34 -15.74 2.62
N LEU A 20 -28.27 -15.76 3.58
CA LEU A 20 -28.13 -15.02 4.82
C LEU A 20 -26.98 -15.58 5.68
N LEU A 21 -26.86 -16.90 5.79
CA LEU A 21 -25.74 -17.55 6.47
C LEU A 21 -24.40 -17.25 5.76
N GLY A 22 -24.39 -17.29 4.43
CA GLY A 22 -23.23 -16.90 3.64
C GLY A 22 -22.82 -15.45 3.89
N PHE A 23 -23.79 -14.53 3.93
CA PHE A 23 -23.55 -13.12 4.23
C PHE A 23 -22.97 -12.93 5.63
N VAL A 24 -23.55 -13.58 6.65
CA VAL A 24 -23.05 -13.52 8.03
C VAL A 24 -21.63 -14.07 8.12
N ALA A 25 -21.32 -15.17 7.43
CA ALA A 25 -19.98 -15.73 7.39
C ALA A 25 -18.97 -14.75 6.75
N VAL A 26 -19.33 -14.13 5.63
CA VAL A 26 -18.49 -13.13 4.95
C VAL A 26 -18.25 -11.91 5.85
N VAL A 27 -19.29 -11.38 6.49
CA VAL A 27 -19.17 -10.22 7.39
C VAL A 27 -18.30 -10.58 8.61
N SER A 28 -18.53 -11.74 9.22
CA SER A 28 -17.73 -12.21 10.37
C SER A 28 -16.26 -12.35 9.99
N TYR A 29 -15.98 -12.95 8.84
CA TYR A 29 -14.63 -13.07 8.32
C TYR A 29 -13.98 -11.70 8.06
N ALA A 30 -14.72 -10.75 7.47
CA ALA A 30 -14.20 -9.41 7.20
C ALA A 30 -13.89 -8.64 8.50
N LEU A 31 -14.72 -8.76 9.53
CA LEU A 31 -14.50 -8.11 10.82
C LEU A 31 -13.29 -8.71 11.57
N LEU A 32 -13.11 -10.03 11.52
CA LEU A 32 -11.99 -10.71 12.19
C LEU A 32 -10.64 -10.41 11.53
N ASN A 33 -10.62 -10.20 10.21
CA ASN A 33 -9.41 -9.89 9.45
C ASN A 33 -9.28 -8.39 9.13
N ALA A 34 -10.05 -7.53 9.78
CA ALA A 34 -9.92 -6.10 9.60
C ALA A 34 -8.57 -5.63 10.18
N PRO A 35 -7.75 -4.91 9.41
CA PRO A 35 -6.45 -4.44 9.89
C PRO A 35 -6.62 -3.47 11.05
N GLU A 36 -5.83 -3.68 12.11
CA GLU A 36 -5.84 -2.82 13.31
C GLU A 36 -5.32 -1.41 13.00
N HIS A 37 -4.31 -1.32 12.14
CA HIS A 37 -3.74 -0.06 11.67
C HIS A 37 -4.26 0.19 10.26
N PRO A 38 -5.06 1.25 10.04
CA PRO A 38 -5.56 1.58 8.71
C PRO A 38 -4.45 2.17 7.84
N LYS A 39 -4.73 2.25 6.53
CA LYS A 39 -3.84 2.92 5.57
C LYS A 39 -3.70 4.40 5.91
N GLU A 40 -2.47 4.90 6.01
CA GLU A 40 -2.19 6.27 6.43
C GLU A 40 -1.09 6.93 5.59
N ILE A 41 -1.27 8.20 5.25
CA ILE A 41 -0.20 9.03 4.67
C ILE A 41 0.62 9.54 5.86
N VAL A 42 1.80 8.95 6.05
CA VAL A 42 2.67 9.23 7.20
C VAL A 42 3.72 10.30 6.89
N MET A 43 3.94 10.60 5.61
CA MET A 43 4.79 11.71 5.18
C MET A 43 4.28 12.31 3.88
N LYS A 44 4.34 13.64 3.80
CA LYS A 44 4.17 14.41 2.57
C LYS A 44 5.27 15.45 2.50
N GLN A 45 6.02 15.46 1.40
CA GLN A 45 7.13 16.39 1.19
C GLN A 45 7.12 16.93 -0.24
N ASN A 46 7.36 18.23 -0.40
CA ASN A 46 7.54 18.81 -1.73
C ASN A 46 8.89 18.36 -2.31
N PHE A 47 8.90 17.92 -3.57
CA PHE A 47 10.12 17.51 -4.27
C PHE A 47 10.60 18.57 -5.25
N ILE A 48 9.71 18.96 -6.16
CA ILE A 48 9.86 20.08 -7.08
C ILE A 48 8.54 20.86 -7.09
N PRO A 49 8.51 22.11 -7.58
CA PRO A 49 7.27 22.86 -7.70
C PRO A 49 6.17 22.02 -8.38
N GLY A 50 5.02 21.89 -7.73
CA GLY A 50 3.90 21.09 -8.24
C GLY A 50 4.01 19.57 -8.09
N GLN A 51 5.13 19.01 -7.61
CA GLN A 51 5.26 17.56 -7.38
C GLN A 51 5.53 17.25 -5.91
N TRP A 52 4.79 16.27 -5.38
CA TRP A 52 4.82 15.85 -4.00
C TRP A 52 5.23 14.40 -3.87
N ILE A 53 6.09 14.12 -2.90
CA ILE A 53 6.40 12.77 -2.46
C ILE A 53 5.47 12.44 -1.30
N TYR A 54 4.80 11.30 -1.42
CA TYR A 54 3.95 10.73 -0.38
C TYR A 54 4.54 9.42 0.09
N VAL A 55 4.66 9.27 1.41
CA VAL A 55 4.98 7.99 2.04
C VAL A 55 3.73 7.51 2.75
N VAL A 56 3.30 6.30 2.40
CA VAL A 56 2.05 5.71 2.86
C VAL A 56 2.37 4.44 3.61
N GLN A 57 1.90 4.35 4.86
CA GLN A 57 1.92 3.11 5.61
C GLN A 57 0.73 2.26 5.17
N ASN A 58 1.02 1.01 4.78
CA ASN A 58 -0.02 0.05 4.41
C ASN A 58 -0.82 -0.41 5.64
N PRO A 59 -2.09 -0.79 5.43
CA PRO A 59 -2.88 -1.35 6.50
C PRO A 59 -2.28 -2.66 6.98
N ARG A 60 -2.25 -2.89 8.29
CA ARG A 60 -1.62 -4.07 8.89
C ARG A 60 -2.20 -4.41 10.26
N HIS A 61 -1.94 -5.63 10.70
CA HIS A 61 -2.07 -6.01 12.11
C HIS A 61 -0.82 -5.63 12.92
N THR A 62 -0.93 -5.50 14.24
CA THR A 62 0.22 -5.12 15.08
C THR A 62 1.38 -6.12 15.00
N SER A 63 1.09 -7.40 14.78
CA SER A 63 2.07 -8.48 14.61
C SER A 63 2.81 -8.46 13.27
N GLU A 64 2.28 -7.75 12.28
CA GLU A 64 2.87 -7.67 10.94
C GLU A 64 3.90 -6.54 10.88
N PRO A 65 5.00 -6.73 10.10
CA PRO A 65 5.96 -5.67 9.88
C PRO A 65 5.28 -4.46 9.22
N LYS A 66 5.81 -3.26 9.49
CA LYS A 66 5.36 -2.06 8.78
C LYS A 66 5.87 -2.13 7.35
N THR A 67 5.01 -1.80 6.40
CA THR A 67 5.42 -1.61 5.01
C THR A 67 5.07 -0.19 4.59
N LEU A 68 6.06 0.51 4.04
CA LEU A 68 5.94 1.85 3.49
C LEU A 68 5.97 1.81 1.96
N ASN A 69 4.95 2.40 1.37
CA ASN A 69 4.85 2.64 -0.06
C ASN A 69 5.17 4.11 -0.37
N PHE A 70 6.04 4.33 -1.33
CA PHE A 70 6.48 5.66 -1.75
C PHE A 70 5.89 6.00 -3.10
N TYR A 71 5.29 7.18 -3.19
CA TYR A 71 4.65 7.70 -4.39
C TYR A 71 5.12 9.11 -4.69
N VAL A 72 5.08 9.47 -5.97
CA VAL A 72 5.13 10.87 -6.39
C VAL A 72 3.82 11.20 -7.07
N ASP A 73 3.25 12.37 -6.79
CA ASP A 73 2.04 12.85 -7.47
C ASP A 73 2.05 14.37 -7.62
N ASP A 74 1.42 14.85 -8.68
CA ASP A 74 1.28 16.26 -9.02
C ASP A 74 0.05 16.90 -8.37
N TYR A 75 -0.84 16.07 -7.81
CA TYR A 75 -2.04 16.51 -7.15
C TYR A 75 -1.81 16.72 -5.66
N ASP A 76 -2.32 17.84 -5.16
CA ASP A 76 -2.38 18.16 -3.75
C ASP A 76 -3.84 18.26 -3.30
N SER A 77 -4.22 17.44 -2.32
CA SER A 77 -5.56 17.41 -1.77
C SER A 77 -5.54 16.87 -0.34
N SER A 78 -6.72 16.68 0.24
CA SER A 78 -6.86 16.09 1.57
C SER A 78 -6.30 14.66 1.60
N ASN A 79 -5.84 14.24 2.78
CA ASN A 79 -5.26 12.91 2.96
C ASN A 79 -6.22 11.79 2.53
N GLU A 80 -7.54 11.95 2.74
CA GLU A 80 -8.52 10.93 2.36
C GLU A 80 -8.64 10.78 0.83
N VAL A 81 -8.64 11.90 0.09
CA VAL A 81 -8.63 11.88 -1.38
C VAL A 81 -7.33 11.26 -1.88
N MET A 82 -6.20 11.64 -1.28
CA MET A 82 -4.90 11.13 -1.68
C MET A 82 -4.72 9.64 -1.37
N LYS A 83 -5.24 9.11 -0.25
CA LYS A 83 -5.20 7.66 0.06
C LYS A 83 -5.83 6.81 -1.05
N VAL A 84 -6.95 7.28 -1.60
CA VAL A 84 -7.67 6.63 -2.71
C VAL A 84 -6.88 6.78 -4.01
N ARG A 85 -6.44 8.00 -4.35
CA ARG A 85 -5.67 8.28 -5.58
C ARG A 85 -4.37 7.47 -5.63
N LEU A 86 -3.57 7.52 -4.56
CA LEU A 86 -2.32 6.78 -4.44
C LEU A 86 -2.54 5.26 -4.41
N GLY A 87 -3.69 4.79 -3.91
CA GLY A 87 -4.05 3.37 -3.96
C GLY A 87 -4.24 2.80 -5.38
N LYS A 88 -4.50 3.67 -6.37
CA LYS A 88 -4.62 3.27 -7.78
C LYS A 88 -3.31 3.41 -8.55
N LYS A 89 -2.29 4.01 -7.93
CA LYS A 89 -0.98 4.26 -8.54
C LYS A 89 -0.01 3.16 -8.11
N ARG A 90 0.96 2.84 -8.97
CA ARG A 90 2.06 1.95 -8.61
C ARG A 90 3.07 2.75 -7.77
N PRO A 91 3.47 2.30 -6.57
CA PRO A 91 4.54 2.94 -5.82
C PRO A 91 5.86 2.75 -6.56
N PHE A 92 6.74 3.75 -6.48
CA PHE A 92 8.08 3.64 -7.05
C PHE A 92 9.07 2.95 -6.10
N LEU A 93 8.73 2.88 -4.81
CA LEU A 93 9.49 2.13 -3.80
C LEU A 93 8.52 1.51 -2.79
N ILE A 94 8.78 0.26 -2.41
CA ILE A 94 8.10 -0.46 -1.32
C ILE A 94 9.20 -1.01 -0.40
N SER A 95 9.10 -0.75 0.90
CA SER A 95 10.06 -1.22 1.89
C SER A 95 9.43 -1.45 3.25
N ASP A 96 10.00 -2.38 4.02
CA ASP A 96 9.63 -2.64 5.42
C ASP A 96 10.27 -1.67 6.44
N THR A 97 10.92 -0.61 5.95
CA THR A 97 11.61 0.39 6.80
C THR A 97 10.64 1.15 7.70
N ASP A 98 11.09 1.52 8.90
CA ASP A 98 10.39 2.48 9.74
C ASP A 98 10.53 3.91 9.18
N LEU A 99 9.50 4.75 9.36
CA LEU A 99 9.50 6.14 8.88
C LEU A 99 10.68 6.96 9.45
N LYS A 100 11.06 6.73 10.71
CA LYS A 100 12.17 7.44 11.36
C LYS A 100 13.52 7.20 10.66
N ASP A 101 13.64 6.09 9.94
CA ASP A 101 14.85 5.68 9.23
C ASP A 101 14.80 6.08 7.74
N VAL A 102 13.72 6.73 7.30
CA VAL A 102 13.55 7.23 5.94
C VAL A 102 14.16 8.63 5.83
N VAL A 103 15.09 8.79 4.89
CA VAL A 103 15.65 10.10 4.52
C VAL A 103 15.45 10.33 3.03
N ILE A 104 14.69 11.38 2.69
CA ILE A 104 14.42 11.78 1.32
C ILE A 104 15.05 13.14 1.03
N ARG A 105 15.91 13.21 0.03
CA ARG A 105 16.63 14.42 -0.36
C ARG A 105 16.53 14.68 -1.85
N ARG A 106 16.25 15.93 -2.21
CA ARG A 106 16.39 16.40 -3.59
C ARG A 106 17.87 16.49 -3.95
N MET A 107 18.21 16.00 -5.14
CA MET A 107 19.53 16.12 -5.77
C MET A 107 19.39 16.90 -7.08
N ALA A 108 20.49 17.39 -7.63
CA ALA A 108 20.48 18.14 -8.90
C ALA A 108 19.79 17.37 -10.04
N ASN A 109 20.00 16.05 -10.11
CA ASN A 109 19.51 15.20 -11.20
C ASN A 109 18.40 14.22 -10.77
N GLY A 110 17.75 14.43 -9.62
CA GLY A 110 16.77 13.48 -9.14
C GLY A 110 16.50 13.48 -7.64
N LEU A 111 16.13 12.30 -7.15
CA LEU A 111 15.74 12.06 -5.77
C LEU A 111 16.68 11.04 -5.14
N LYS A 112 17.25 11.34 -3.98
CA LYS A 112 17.96 10.36 -3.17
C LYS A 112 17.06 9.90 -2.03
N VAL A 113 16.81 8.60 -1.96
CA VAL A 113 16.07 7.95 -0.88
C VAL A 113 17.03 7.04 -0.13
N GLN A 114 17.08 7.19 1.18
CA GLN A 114 17.84 6.32 2.07
C GLN A 114 16.88 5.69 3.06
N ILE A 115 17.03 4.39 3.27
CA ILE A 115 16.18 3.58 4.14
C ILE A 115 17.02 2.58 4.95
N LYS A 116 16.42 2.04 6.01
CA LYS A 116 17.03 1.01 6.87
C LYS A 116 16.08 -0.17 6.99
N GLY A 117 15.95 -0.91 5.90
CA GLY A 117 15.05 -2.05 5.78
C GLY A 117 15.25 -2.77 4.44
N ALA A 118 14.53 -3.86 4.26
CA ALA A 118 14.45 -4.57 3.00
C ALA A 118 13.64 -3.77 1.97
N VAL A 119 14.03 -3.93 0.71
CA VAL A 119 13.36 -3.35 -0.45
C VAL A 119 12.57 -4.46 -1.12
N GLU A 120 11.24 -4.33 -1.16
CA GLU A 120 10.37 -5.30 -1.83
C GLU A 120 10.23 -4.98 -3.32
N ALA A 121 10.12 -3.70 -3.66
CA ALA A 121 10.01 -3.23 -5.04
C ALA A 121 10.65 -1.86 -5.19
N TYR A 122 11.31 -1.63 -6.32
CA TYR A 122 11.97 -0.38 -6.62
C TYR A 122 11.97 -0.08 -8.13
N HIS A 123 11.63 1.16 -8.47
CA HIS A 123 11.71 1.74 -9.81
C HIS A 123 12.52 3.03 -9.73
N SER A 124 13.62 3.09 -10.48
CA SER A 124 14.49 4.27 -10.49
C SER A 124 13.96 5.43 -11.32
N ASP A 125 12.90 5.21 -12.09
CA ASP A 125 12.54 6.09 -13.20
C ASP A 125 11.21 6.76 -12.90
N LEU A 126 11.26 8.06 -12.62
CA LEU A 126 10.09 8.88 -12.35
C LEU A 126 9.85 9.84 -13.51
N TYR A 127 8.75 9.63 -14.23
CA TYR A 127 8.29 10.55 -15.27
C TYR A 127 7.34 11.56 -14.64
N LEU A 128 7.85 12.77 -14.38
CA LEU A 128 7.11 13.80 -13.67
C LEU A 128 6.77 14.96 -14.60
N ALA A 129 5.59 15.54 -14.43
CA ALA A 129 5.22 16.76 -15.12
C ALA A 129 6.06 17.93 -14.58
N ASP A 130 6.59 18.73 -15.50
CA ASP A 130 7.34 19.95 -15.26
C ASP A 130 6.81 21.03 -16.21
N GLY A 131 5.82 21.79 -15.72
CA GLY A 131 5.02 22.71 -16.56
C GLY A 131 4.30 21.97 -17.69
N ASP A 132 4.56 22.39 -18.93
CA ASP A 132 3.96 21.81 -20.14
C ASP A 132 4.70 20.57 -20.66
N THR A 133 5.74 20.11 -19.96
CA THR A 133 6.59 18.99 -20.40
C THR A 133 6.68 17.88 -19.36
N TYR A 134 7.27 16.75 -19.74
CA TYR A 134 7.61 15.66 -18.82
C TYR A 134 9.12 15.53 -18.71
N THR A 135 9.62 15.51 -17.48
CA THR A 135 11.04 15.31 -17.17
C THR A 135 11.22 13.98 -16.47
N THR A 136 12.23 13.22 -16.90
CA THR A 136 12.61 11.97 -16.23
C THR A 136 13.55 12.28 -15.08
N PHE A 137 13.12 11.98 -13.86
CA PHE A 137 13.94 12.06 -12.65
C PHE A 137 14.44 10.68 -12.25
N ARG A 138 15.73 10.58 -11.91
CA ARG A 138 16.30 9.34 -11.38
C ARG A 138 16.14 9.29 -9.86
N VAL A 139 15.62 8.18 -9.36
CA VAL A 139 15.70 7.85 -7.94
C VAL A 139 17.03 7.14 -7.70
N SER A 140 17.72 7.52 -6.64
CA SER A 140 18.92 6.86 -6.13
C SER A 140 18.59 6.30 -4.76
N LEU A 141 18.63 4.97 -4.64
CA LEU A 141 18.31 4.27 -3.41
C LEU A 141 19.59 3.89 -2.65
N VAL A 142 19.64 4.25 -1.38
CA VAL A 142 20.67 3.77 -0.43
C VAL A 142 19.98 2.91 0.62
N GLN A 143 20.20 1.60 0.54
CA GLN A 143 19.72 0.65 1.54
C GLN A 143 20.82 0.42 2.58
N ILE A 144 20.50 0.64 3.85
CA ILE A 144 21.38 0.32 4.97
C ILE A 144 20.92 -0.98 5.58
N GLU A 145 21.68 -2.05 5.33
CA GLU A 145 21.45 -3.34 5.99
C GLU A 145 22.05 -3.31 7.39
N THR A 146 21.23 -3.63 8.40
CA THR A 146 21.71 -3.72 9.79
C THR A 146 21.45 -5.06 10.44
N ARG A 147 20.81 -6.00 9.73
CA ARG A 147 20.78 -7.38 10.17
C ARG A 147 22.16 -8.01 9.99
N ALA A 148 22.56 -8.82 10.97
CA ALA A 148 23.71 -9.70 10.81
C ALA A 148 23.46 -10.59 9.58
N PRO A 149 24.49 -10.82 8.74
CA PRO A 149 24.35 -11.73 7.61
C PRO A 149 23.85 -13.08 8.12
N LEU A 150 22.84 -13.63 7.45
CA LEU A 150 22.39 -14.99 7.74
C LEU A 150 23.59 -15.92 7.54
N PRO A 151 23.84 -16.87 8.46
CA PRO A 151 24.93 -17.81 8.30
C PRO A 151 24.77 -18.51 6.95
N SER A 152 25.79 -18.38 6.09
CA SER A 152 25.80 -19.09 4.81
C SER A 152 25.90 -20.57 5.11
N GLY A 153 24.77 -21.28 5.06
CA GLY A 153 24.75 -22.73 5.06
C GLY A 153 25.42 -23.22 3.79
N ARG A 154 26.71 -23.50 3.88
CA ARG A 154 27.44 -24.38 2.97
C ARG A 154 27.51 -25.76 3.60
#